data_AF-A0A533SM29-F1
#
_entry.id   AF-A0A533SM29-F1
#
_cell.length_a   1.000
_cell.length_b   1.000
_cell.length_c   1.000
_cell.angle_alpha   90.00
_cell.angle_beta   90.00
_cell.angle_gamma   90.00
#
_symmetry.space_group_name_H-M   'P 1'
#
loop_
_entity.id
_entity.type
_entity.pdbx_description
1 polymer ?
#
loop_
_entity_poly.entity_id
_entity_poly.type
_entity_poly.pdbx_seq_one_letter_code
_entity_poly.pdbx_strand_id
1 'polypeptide(L)'
;MRQCSSCGTKNADDAVFCSMCGTSFAGSQPQQFMQPVSGPTKPVPAVRTITPLAQTAPQFSTPTARPQTTVGSCFYHPELPASYICVRCGRQICFSCTRPYGQLAICPQCYWTVAPRPAVGQQGR
;
A
#
# COMPACT_ATOMS: atom_id res chain seq x y z
N MET A 1 -1.25 -26.88 15.34
CA MET A 1 -1.74 -25.54 14.96
C MET A 1 -0.74 -24.51 15.48
N ARG A 2 -0.26 -23.57 14.66
CA ARG A 2 0.75 -22.56 15.09
C ARG A 2 0.12 -21.21 15.39
N GLN A 3 0.60 -20.52 16.42
CA GLN A 3 0.11 -19.20 16.82
C GLN A 3 1.07 -18.10 16.36
N CYS A 4 0.52 -17.03 15.77
CA CYS A 4 1.33 -15.89 15.34
C CYS A 4 1.84 -15.10 16.56
N SER A 5 3.15 -14.88 16.63
CA SER A 5 3.79 -14.07 17.69
C SER A 5 3.47 -12.58 17.60
N SER A 6 3.09 -12.07 16.42
CA SER A 6 2.75 -10.64 16.24
C SER A 6 1.31 -10.29 16.57
N CYS A 7 0.34 -11.19 16.33
CA CYS A 7 -1.08 -10.87 16.49
C CYS A 7 -1.91 -11.92 17.24
N GLY A 8 -1.31 -13.05 17.62
CA GLY A 8 -1.98 -14.11 18.39
C GLY A 8 -2.94 -14.99 17.60
N THR A 9 -3.13 -14.78 16.29
CA THR A 9 -4.02 -15.62 15.48
C THR A 9 -3.49 -17.05 15.33
N LYS A 10 -4.39 -18.03 15.43
CA LYS A 10 -4.13 -19.44 15.14
C LYS A 10 -4.16 -19.68 13.63
N ASN A 11 -3.08 -20.26 13.10
CA ASN A 11 -2.90 -20.57 11.70
C ASN A 11 -2.69 -22.09 11.52
N ALA A 12 -2.86 -22.56 10.28
CA ALA A 12 -2.53 -23.93 9.89
C ALA A 12 -1.06 -24.25 10.19
N ASP A 13 -0.75 -25.51 10.49
CA ASP A 13 0.61 -25.93 10.86
C ASP A 13 1.63 -25.78 9.73
N ASP A 14 1.17 -25.77 8.50
CA ASP A 14 1.92 -25.58 7.26
C ASP A 14 1.94 -24.10 6.79
N ALA A 15 1.29 -23.19 7.53
CA ALA A 15 1.27 -21.78 7.16
C ALA A 15 2.67 -21.15 7.21
N VAL A 16 3.07 -20.55 6.08
CA VAL A 16 4.30 -19.77 5.90
C VAL A 16 4.15 -18.34 6.42
N PHE A 17 2.94 -17.79 6.30
CA PHE A 17 2.57 -16.43 6.72
C PHE A 17 1.29 -16.47 7.57
N CYS A 18 1.14 -15.50 8.48
CA CYS A 18 -0.09 -15.33 9.24
C CYS A 18 -1.21 -14.78 8.33
N SER A 19 -2.36 -15.46 8.28
CA SER A 19 -3.52 -15.05 7.47
C SER A 19 -4.18 -13.75 7.93
N MET A 20 -3.95 -13.34 9.18
CA MET A 20 -4.56 -12.13 9.76
C MET A 20 -3.68 -10.89 9.62
N CYS A 21 -2.37 -11.02 9.91
CA CYS A 21 -1.47 -9.87 10.00
C CYS A 21 -0.31 -9.89 8.99
N GLY A 22 -0.13 -10.98 8.25
CA GLY A 22 0.93 -11.13 7.23
C GLY A 22 2.32 -11.42 7.77
N THR A 23 2.54 -11.48 9.09
CA THR A 23 3.86 -11.82 9.65
C THR A 23 4.28 -13.22 9.23
N SER A 24 5.48 -13.34 8.67
CA SER A 24 6.10 -14.61 8.30
C SER A 24 6.49 -15.42 9.53
N PHE A 25 6.29 -16.74 9.48
CA PHE A 25 6.81 -17.63 10.51
C PHE A 25 8.29 -17.93 10.23
N ALA A 26 9.17 -17.55 11.17
CA ALA A 26 10.60 -17.83 11.08
C ALA A 26 10.83 -19.35 10.97
N GLY A 27 11.57 -19.79 9.94
CA GLY A 27 11.86 -21.20 9.68
C GLY A 27 11.13 -21.82 8.49
N SER A 28 10.27 -21.07 7.79
CA SER A 28 9.75 -21.47 6.48
C SER A 28 10.77 -21.16 5.38
N GLN A 29 11.91 -21.84 5.42
CA GLN A 29 12.82 -21.84 4.27
C GLN A 29 12.12 -22.63 3.16
N PRO A 30 11.73 -22.03 2.02
CA PRO A 30 11.36 -22.83 0.88
C PRO A 30 12.58 -23.69 0.54
N GLN A 31 12.41 -25.00 0.63
CA GLN A 31 13.36 -25.95 0.08
C GLN A 31 13.73 -25.46 -1.32
N GLN A 32 15.01 -25.15 -1.45
CA GLN A 32 15.61 -24.60 -2.64
C GLN A 32 15.40 -25.56 -3.80
N PHE A 33 14.51 -25.22 -4.71
CA PHE A 33 14.63 -25.60 -6.12
C PHE A 33 14.22 -24.43 -7.01
N MET A 34 14.86 -23.29 -6.79
CA MET A 34 15.09 -22.35 -7.89
C MET A 34 16.56 -22.49 -8.25
N GLN A 35 16.83 -23.41 -9.18
CA GLN A 35 18.12 -23.48 -9.83
C GLN A 35 18.34 -22.13 -10.54
N PRO A 36 19.50 -21.46 -10.41
CA PRO A 36 19.85 -20.41 -11.33
C PRO A 36 20.06 -21.08 -12.69
N VAL A 37 19.17 -20.84 -13.65
CA VAL A 37 19.44 -21.23 -15.03
C VAL A 37 20.54 -20.28 -15.54
N SER A 38 21.78 -20.75 -15.48
CA SER A 38 22.91 -20.18 -16.20
C SER A 38 22.72 -20.47 -17.69
N GLY A 39 21.81 -19.72 -18.31
CA GLY A 39 21.71 -19.63 -19.75
C GLY A 39 22.77 -18.65 -20.29
N PRO A 40 23.46 -18.95 -21.40
CA PRO A 40 24.35 -17.99 -22.04
C PRO A 40 23.49 -16.85 -22.59
N THR A 41 23.61 -15.67 -21.98
CA THR A 41 23.06 -14.42 -22.50
C THR A 41 23.70 -14.16 -23.87
N LYS A 42 22.92 -14.35 -24.94
CA LYS A 42 23.27 -13.82 -26.26
C LYS A 42 23.43 -12.31 -26.13
N PRO A 43 24.54 -11.72 -26.64
CA PRO A 43 24.74 -10.28 -26.58
C PRO A 43 23.59 -9.56 -27.28
N VAL A 44 22.85 -8.75 -26.53
CA VAL A 44 21.90 -7.80 -27.11
C VAL A 44 22.73 -6.80 -27.93
N PRO A 45 22.48 -6.62 -29.23
CA PRO A 45 23.23 -5.67 -30.02
C PRO A 45 22.98 -4.26 -29.48
N ALA A 46 24.08 -3.53 -29.25
CA ALA A 46 24.04 -2.13 -28.88
C ALA A 46 23.31 -1.34 -29.96
N VAL A 47 22.08 -0.91 -29.66
CA VAL A 47 21.32 0.02 -30.50
C VAL A 47 22.10 1.33 -30.56
N ARG A 48 22.52 1.71 -31.77
CA ARG A 48 23.08 3.04 -32.02
C ARG A 48 21.95 4.06 -31.96
N THR A 49 21.99 4.91 -30.94
CA THR A 49 21.11 6.06 -30.81
C THR A 49 21.37 7.03 -31.97
N ILE A 50 20.34 7.26 -32.78
CA ILE A 50 20.26 8.42 -33.65
C ILE A 50 20.01 9.64 -32.77
N THR A 51 20.91 10.63 -32.87
CA THR A 51 20.79 11.96 -32.26
C THR A 51 19.79 12.79 -33.05
N PRO A 52 18.60 13.14 -32.54
CA PRO A 52 17.81 14.20 -33.16
C PRO A 52 18.41 15.55 -32.76
N LEU A 53 19.12 16.16 -33.69
CA LEU A 53 19.36 17.61 -33.72
C LEU A 53 18.03 18.31 -33.96
N ALA A 54 17.32 18.69 -32.89
CA ALA A 54 16.23 19.65 -32.98
C ALA A 54 16.07 20.37 -31.64
N GLN A 55 16.78 21.48 -31.53
CA GLN A 55 16.58 22.48 -30.50
C GLN A 55 15.22 23.14 -30.75
N THR A 56 14.25 22.91 -29.87
CA THR A 56 13.01 23.68 -29.82
C THR A 56 12.91 24.29 -28.42
N ALA A 57 12.53 25.57 -28.40
CA ALA A 57 12.62 26.56 -27.32
C ALA A 57 12.26 26.09 -25.89
N PRO A 58 12.79 26.75 -24.83
CA PRO A 58 12.36 26.52 -23.46
C PRO A 58 10.89 26.92 -23.32
N GLN A 59 10.02 25.92 -23.35
CA GLN A 59 8.65 26.06 -22.92
C GLN A 59 8.69 26.26 -21.41
N PHE A 60 8.36 27.47 -20.95
CA PHE A 60 8.01 27.69 -19.55
C PHE A 60 6.73 26.89 -19.28
N SER A 61 6.88 25.63 -18.90
CA SER A 61 5.79 24.84 -18.38
C SER A 61 5.41 25.42 -17.03
N THR A 62 4.29 26.14 -16.99
CA THR A 62 3.53 26.30 -15.76
C THR A 62 3.38 24.91 -15.10
N PRO A 63 3.53 24.76 -13.76
CA PRO A 63 3.18 23.52 -13.09
C PRO A 63 1.67 23.37 -13.08
N THR A 64 1.10 23.08 -14.25
CA THR A 64 -0.32 22.77 -14.42
C THR A 64 -0.48 21.29 -14.12
N ALA A 65 -1.35 21.02 -13.14
CA ALA A 65 -1.84 19.71 -12.72
C ALA A 65 -0.78 18.76 -12.14
N ARG A 66 -0.86 18.57 -10.82
CA ARG A 66 -0.42 17.32 -10.18
C ARG A 66 -1.00 16.15 -11.00
N PRO A 67 -0.26 15.04 -11.19
CA PRO A 67 -0.82 13.86 -11.83
C PRO A 67 -2.07 13.47 -11.04
N GLN A 68 -3.24 13.63 -11.66
CA GLN A 68 -4.47 13.00 -11.20
C GLN A 68 -4.27 11.51 -11.42
N THR A 69 -3.53 10.87 -10.51
CA THR A 69 -3.72 9.45 -10.27
C THR A 69 -5.23 9.31 -10.09
N THR A 70 -5.84 8.51 -10.94
CA THR A 70 -7.28 8.25 -10.97
C THR A 70 -7.65 7.48 -9.70
N VAL A 71 -7.59 8.15 -8.56
CA VAL A 71 -8.21 7.72 -7.34
C VAL A 71 -9.69 7.89 -7.64
N GLY A 72 -10.42 6.76 -7.71
CA GLY A 72 -11.81 6.67 -8.14
C GLY A 72 -12.77 7.45 -7.24
N SER A 73 -14.04 7.07 -7.20
CA SER A 73 -15.00 7.73 -6.32
C SER A 73 -14.83 7.29 -4.86
N CYS A 74 -15.28 8.12 -3.92
CA CYS A 74 -15.36 7.74 -2.52
C CYS A 74 -16.30 6.54 -2.35
N PHE A 75 -15.89 5.57 -1.55
CA PHE A 75 -16.70 4.38 -1.23
C PHE A 75 -18.07 4.73 -0.65
N TYR A 76 -18.19 5.84 0.08
CA TYR A 76 -19.44 6.27 0.72
C TYR A 76 -20.25 7.25 -0.15
N HIS A 77 -19.58 7.94 -1.06
CA HIS A 77 -20.14 9.04 -1.84
C HIS A 77 -19.63 8.93 -3.28
N PRO A 78 -20.38 8.24 -4.16
CA PRO A 78 -19.93 8.02 -5.53
C PRO A 78 -19.78 9.33 -6.32
N GLU A 79 -20.45 10.40 -5.89
CA GLU A 79 -20.33 11.73 -6.51
C GLU A 79 -19.06 12.49 -6.11
N LEU A 80 -18.36 12.06 -5.05
CA LEU A 80 -17.15 12.71 -4.58
C LEU A 80 -15.90 11.95 -5.03
N PRO A 81 -14.85 12.65 -5.49
CA PRO A 81 -13.58 12.01 -5.79
C PRO A 81 -12.95 11.50 -4.49
N ALA A 82 -12.46 10.27 -4.50
CA ALA A 82 -11.60 9.79 -3.45
C ALA A 82 -10.25 10.48 -3.58
N SER A 83 -9.74 11.01 -2.47
CA SER A 83 -8.44 11.69 -2.41
C SER A 83 -7.43 10.88 -1.62
N TYR A 84 -7.91 9.91 -0.83
CA TYR A 84 -7.10 9.07 0.04
C TYR A 84 -7.48 7.61 -0.12
N ILE A 85 -6.52 6.74 0.18
CA ILE A 85 -6.69 5.30 0.25
C ILE A 85 -6.48 4.91 1.70
N CYS A 86 -7.46 4.22 2.30
CA CYS A 86 -7.36 3.76 3.68
C CYS A 86 -6.23 2.74 3.80
N VAL A 87 -5.23 3.02 4.62
CA VAL A 87 -4.04 2.16 4.82
C VAL A 87 -4.36 0.80 5.48
N ARG A 88 -5.55 0.66 6.10
CA ARG A 88 -5.98 -0.56 6.80
C ARG A 88 -6.73 -1.54 5.90
N CYS A 89 -7.58 -1.03 4.99
CA CYS A 89 -8.47 -1.86 4.17
C CYS A 89 -8.42 -1.56 2.67
N GLY A 90 -7.62 -0.58 2.23
CA GLY A 90 -7.46 -0.21 0.83
C GLY A 90 -8.62 0.57 0.22
N ARG A 91 -9.67 0.93 0.98
CA ARG A 91 -10.82 1.66 0.42
C ARG A 91 -10.47 3.08 0.03
N GLN A 92 -10.97 3.50 -1.12
CA GLN A 92 -10.88 4.86 -1.65
C GLN A 92 -11.91 5.75 -0.94
N ILE A 93 -11.45 6.83 -0.31
CA ILE A 93 -12.28 7.74 0.49
C ILE A 93 -11.96 9.21 0.16
N CYS A 94 -12.98 10.07 0.20
CA CYS A 94 -12.80 11.51 0.03
C CYS A 94 -12.18 12.14 1.29
N PHE A 95 -11.76 13.41 1.18
CA PHE A 95 -11.19 14.18 2.29
C PHE A 95 -12.10 14.20 3.52
N SER A 96 -13.41 14.40 3.35
CA SER A 96 -14.36 14.48 4.46
C SER A 96 -14.60 13.14 5.17
N CYS A 97 -14.49 12.02 4.44
CA CYS A 97 -14.60 10.68 5.03
C CYS A 97 -13.30 10.20 5.69
N THR A 98 -12.19 10.92 5.54
CA THR A 98 -10.89 10.51 6.06
C THR A 98 -10.78 10.82 7.56
N ARG A 99 -10.44 9.79 8.35
CA ARG A 99 -10.07 9.95 9.76
C ARG A 99 -8.55 9.90 9.87
N PRO A 100 -7.88 10.99 10.26
CA PRO A 100 -6.44 10.97 10.48
C PRO A 100 -6.12 10.16 11.73
N TYR A 101 -5.14 9.27 11.61
CA TYR A 101 -4.53 8.58 12.75
C TYR A 101 -3.03 8.88 12.73
N GLY A 102 -2.64 9.97 13.41
CA GLY A 102 -1.35 10.61 13.17
C GLY A 102 -1.26 11.07 11.71
N GLN A 103 -0.25 10.58 10.99
CA GLN A 103 -0.03 10.86 9.57
C GLN A 103 -0.70 9.88 8.60
N LEU A 104 -1.46 8.89 9.12
CA LEU A 104 -2.08 7.84 8.31
C LEU A 104 -3.54 8.18 8.01
N ALA A 105 -3.97 7.96 6.75
CA ALA A 105 -5.36 8.09 6.34
C ALA A 105 -6.14 6.79 6.59
N ILE A 106 -7.17 6.83 7.43
CA ILE A 106 -8.00 5.67 7.78
C ILE A 106 -9.48 5.98 7.49
N CYS A 107 -10.25 5.00 6.99
CA CYS A 107 -11.69 5.16 6.80
C CYS A 107 -12.44 5.11 8.16
N PRO A 108 -13.68 5.60 8.24
CA PRO A 108 -14.42 5.63 9.50
C PRO A 108 -14.54 4.24 10.13
N GLN A 109 -14.81 3.21 9.32
CA GLN A 109 -14.99 1.83 9.80
C GLN A 109 -13.72 1.27 10.46
N CYS A 110 -12.56 1.44 9.82
CA CYS A 110 -11.29 0.98 10.39
C CYS A 110 -10.81 1.84 11.56
N TYR A 111 -11.19 3.13 11.60
CA TYR A 111 -10.79 4.02 12.68
C TYR A 111 -11.32 3.54 14.03
N TRP A 112 -12.59 3.12 14.11
CA TRP A 112 -13.20 2.60 15.34
C TRP A 112 -12.52 1.34 15.90
N THR A 113 -11.83 0.57 15.05
CA THR A 113 -11.10 -0.64 15.47
C THR A 113 -9.71 -0.32 16.00
N VAL A 114 -9.11 0.80 15.57
CA VAL A 114 -7.70 1.13 15.84
C VAL A 114 -7.57 2.25 16.87
N ALA A 115 -8.51 3.19 16.90
CA ALA A 115 -8.45 4.32 17.82
C ALA A 115 -8.50 3.81 19.27
N PRO A 116 -7.53 4.20 20.13
CA PRO A 116 -7.59 3.88 21.54
C PRO A 116 -8.91 4.44 22.08
N ARG A 117 -9.67 3.61 22.79
CA ARG A 117 -10.80 4.11 23.57
C ARG A 117 -10.24 5.15 24.52
N PRO A 118 -10.72 6.41 24.50
CA PRO A 118 -10.35 7.33 25.55
C PRO A 118 -10.72 6.64 26.87
N ALA A 119 -9.74 6.47 27.75
CA ALA A 119 -9.99 6.00 29.10
C ALA A 119 -11.04 6.96 29.67
N VAL A 120 -12.25 6.46 29.92
CA VAL A 120 -13.33 7.20 30.55
C VAL A 120 -12.86 7.53 31.97
N GLY A 121 -12.16 8.65 32.10
CA GLY A 121 -11.87 9.29 33.37
C GLY A 121 -13.09 10.07 33.79
N GLN A 122 -13.82 9.52 34.78
CA GLN A 122 -14.61 10.21 35.80
C GLN A 122 -14.99 11.67 35.48
N GLN A 123 -16.08 11.88 34.75
CA GLN A 123 -16.83 13.13 34.82
C GLN A 123 -17.85 12.98 35.95
N GLY A 124 -17.50 13.48 37.13
CA GLY A 124 -18.35 13.41 38.33
C GLY A 124 -17.70 14.14 39.50
N ARG A 125 -17.78 15.48 39.47
CA ARG A 125 -17.79 16.31 40.67
C ARG A 125 -18.76 17.45 40.47
#